data_AF-A0A1X9N685-F1
#
_entry.id   AF-A0A1X9N685-F1
#
_cell.length_a   1.000
_cell.length_b   1.000
_cell.length_c   1.000
_cell.angle_alpha   90.00
_cell.angle_beta   90.00
_cell.angle_gamma   90.00
#
_symmetry.space_group_name_H-M   'P 1'
#
loop_
_entity.id
_entity.type
_entity.pdbx_description
1 polymer ?
#
loop_
_entity_poly.entity_id
_entity_poly.type
_entity_poly.pdbx_seq_one_letter_code
_entity_poly.pdbx_strand_id
1 'polypeptide(L)'
;MTKIERIGPDLNAFKFKQDPSLLDELREVYLNLLKPIFDAPDRAHLCSGGQQIHTPMKRADNKFYMMSYGKAPLLWVSNNDKETYDIFKRYLDSLDIINEAKEHIDYDKDLVMYSGFFVIGDHMPIESWHVDYDQGANAFTLITPLFELEKNHGMLSYKDKFMINQRYSYRSDEGVFFGDGFQHMTEPYPKGDTKRVMVSLTFGTDKLKYWDILAKTIGTQSKYFILPCGHQAGTCQCLG
;
A
#
# COMPACT_ATOMS: atom_id res chain seq x y z
N MET A 1 -3.49 18.13 -19.46
CA MET A 1 -2.30 18.19 -18.57
C MET A 1 -2.20 16.83 -17.92
N THR A 2 -1.02 16.21 -17.90
CA THR A 2 -0.77 14.95 -17.19
C THR A 2 -0.96 15.15 -15.68
N LYS A 3 -1.72 14.25 -15.04
CA LYS A 3 -1.95 14.20 -13.60
C LYS A 3 -0.81 13.52 -12.84
N ILE A 4 -0.03 12.67 -13.52
CA ILE A 4 1.13 11.99 -12.95
C ILE A 4 2.45 12.62 -13.40
N GLU A 5 3.42 12.71 -12.48
CA GLU A 5 4.77 13.21 -12.72
C GLU A 5 5.79 12.20 -12.18
N ARG A 6 6.81 11.85 -12.96
CA ARG A 6 7.90 11.00 -12.46
C ARG A 6 8.63 11.68 -11.31
N ILE A 7 8.91 10.96 -10.22
CA ILE A 7 9.67 11.51 -9.08
C ILE A 7 11.18 11.60 -9.34
N GLY A 8 11.65 11.01 -10.44
CA GLY A 8 13.04 11.10 -10.89
C GLY A 8 13.23 10.54 -12.30
N PRO A 9 14.34 10.88 -12.97
CA PRO A 9 14.62 10.40 -14.32
C PRO A 9 14.80 8.88 -14.33
N ASP A 10 14.20 8.22 -15.30
CA ASP A 10 14.31 6.77 -15.54
C ASP A 10 13.80 5.88 -14.37
N LEU A 11 13.05 6.46 -13.42
CA LEU A 11 12.42 5.71 -12.34
C LEU A 11 11.02 5.25 -12.74
N ASN A 12 10.69 4.01 -12.37
CA ASN A 12 9.32 3.51 -12.43
C ASN A 12 8.52 3.97 -11.20
N ALA A 13 8.49 5.29 -10.96
CA ALA A 13 7.85 5.90 -9.80
C ALA A 13 7.33 7.30 -10.12
N PHE A 14 6.11 7.57 -9.68
CA PHE A 14 5.32 8.71 -10.08
C PHE A 14 4.58 9.30 -8.88
N LYS A 15 4.47 10.61 -8.82
CA LYS A 15 3.61 11.34 -7.89
C LYS A 15 2.42 11.92 -8.64
N PHE A 16 1.34 12.15 -7.92
CA PHE A 16 0.12 12.75 -8.45
C PHE A 16 -0.53 13.64 -7.39
N LYS A 17 -1.19 14.70 -7.84
CA LYS A 17 -2.02 15.55 -6.96
C LYS A 17 -3.36 14.87 -6.74
N GLN A 18 -3.89 15.00 -5.52
CA GLN A 18 -5.22 14.54 -5.17
C GLN A 18 -5.92 15.57 -4.28
N ASP A 19 -7.25 15.56 -4.30
CA ASP A 19 -8.03 16.24 -3.28
C ASP A 19 -7.96 15.40 -1.99
N PRO A 20 -7.49 15.95 -0.85
CA PRO A 20 -7.43 15.22 0.40
C PRO A 20 -8.78 14.64 0.87
N SER A 21 -9.92 15.18 0.43
CA SER A 21 -11.26 14.68 0.78
C SER A 21 -11.59 13.31 0.15
N LEU A 22 -10.86 12.90 -0.89
CA LEU A 22 -11.01 11.55 -1.47
C LEU A 22 -10.65 10.43 -0.47
N LEU A 23 -9.92 10.78 0.60
CA LEU A 23 -9.56 9.87 1.68
C LEU A 23 -10.62 9.81 2.79
N ASP A 24 -11.69 10.60 2.76
CA ASP A 24 -12.61 10.74 3.89
C ASP A 24 -13.30 9.43 4.27
N GLU A 25 -13.75 8.63 3.30
CA GLU A 25 -14.33 7.31 3.58
C GLU A 25 -13.31 6.38 4.28
N LEU A 26 -12.05 6.40 3.84
CA LEU A 26 -10.97 5.62 4.47
C LEU A 26 -10.63 6.15 5.87
N ARG A 27 -10.69 7.46 6.09
CA ARG A 27 -10.50 8.08 7.41
C ARG A 27 -11.60 7.66 8.36
N GLU A 28 -12.85 7.69 7.92
CA GLU A 28 -14.00 7.24 8.72
C GLU A 28 -13.86 5.77 9.12
N VAL A 29 -13.52 4.91 8.16
CA VAL A 29 -13.23 3.49 8.42
C VAL A 29 -12.12 3.34 9.46
N TYR A 30 -11.01 4.04 9.29
CA TYR A 30 -9.90 3.96 10.24
C TYR A 30 -10.32 4.46 11.63
N LEU A 31 -10.92 5.64 11.73
CA LEU A 31 -11.29 6.28 13.00
C LEU A 31 -12.32 5.46 13.78
N ASN A 32 -13.29 4.86 13.08
CA ASN A 32 -14.40 4.16 13.73
C ASN A 32 -14.08 2.68 14.00
N LEU A 33 -13.32 2.01 13.12
CA LEU A 33 -13.13 0.56 13.20
C LEU A 33 -11.73 0.15 13.67
N LEU A 34 -10.68 0.89 13.25
CA LEU A 34 -9.29 0.47 13.46
C LEU A 34 -8.63 1.21 14.63
N LYS A 35 -8.79 2.53 14.71
CA LYS A 35 -8.19 3.37 15.75
C LYS A 35 -8.51 2.90 17.17
N PRO A 36 -9.77 2.53 17.54
CA PRO A 36 -10.06 2.04 18.88
C PRO A 36 -9.32 0.74 19.24
N ILE A 37 -8.93 -0.07 18.25
CA ILE A 37 -8.16 -1.30 18.45
C ILE A 37 -6.70 -0.97 18.71
N PHE A 38 -6.13 -0.02 17.96
CA PHE A 38 -4.72 0.37 18.08
C PHE A 38 -4.42 1.31 19.24
N ASP A 39 -5.43 2.06 19.72
CA ASP A 39 -5.33 2.90 20.91
C ASP A 39 -5.58 2.13 22.22
N ALA A 40 -6.10 0.90 22.14
CA ALA A 40 -6.37 0.11 23.33
C ALA A 40 -5.05 -0.24 24.06
N PRO A 41 -4.92 0.05 25.38
CA PRO A 41 -3.67 -0.18 26.11
C PRO A 41 -3.16 -1.62 26.08
N ASP A 42 -4.07 -2.61 26.06
CA ASP A 42 -3.73 -4.03 25.97
C ASP A 42 -3.21 -4.45 24.58
N ARG A 43 -3.32 -3.56 23.59
CA ARG A 43 -2.90 -3.76 22.19
C ARG A 43 -1.69 -2.92 21.77
N ALA A 44 -1.13 -2.11 22.67
CA ALA A 44 0.05 -1.29 22.39
C ALA A 44 1.26 -2.09 21.86
N HIS A 45 1.33 -3.39 22.20
CA HIS A 45 2.37 -4.30 21.72
C HIS A 45 2.34 -4.56 20.21
N LEU A 46 1.20 -4.36 19.53
CA LEU A 46 1.05 -4.68 18.10
C LEU A 46 2.04 -3.90 17.22
N CYS A 47 2.34 -2.64 17.55
CA CYS A 47 3.32 -1.83 16.84
C CYS A 47 4.74 -1.93 17.43
N SER A 48 5.04 -2.89 18.31
CA SER A 48 6.38 -3.01 18.92
C SER A 48 7.40 -3.71 18.02
N GLY A 49 6.95 -4.37 16.95
CA GLY A 49 7.79 -5.26 16.14
C GLY A 49 8.19 -6.52 16.90
N GLY A 50 9.13 -7.27 16.34
CA GLY A 50 9.65 -8.54 16.87
C GLY A 50 8.74 -9.76 16.69
N GLN A 51 7.51 -9.59 16.19
CA GLN A 51 6.54 -10.68 16.04
C GLN A 51 5.91 -10.66 14.65
N GLN A 52 5.95 -11.81 13.98
CA GLN A 52 5.20 -12.00 12.75
C GLN A 52 3.72 -12.19 13.11
N ILE A 53 2.86 -11.41 12.49
CA ILE A 53 1.42 -11.43 12.72
C ILE A 53 0.75 -11.82 11.41
N HIS A 54 -0.24 -12.71 11.47
CA HIS A 54 -1.11 -13.10 10.36
C HIS A 54 -2.46 -13.52 10.95
N THR A 55 -3.40 -12.59 11.11
CA THR A 55 -4.69 -12.89 11.76
C THR A 55 -5.83 -12.02 11.21
N PRO A 56 -7.03 -12.60 11.02
CA PRO A 56 -8.25 -11.80 10.89
C PRO A 56 -8.48 -10.94 12.13
N MET A 57 -9.05 -9.74 11.95
CA MET A 57 -9.37 -8.83 13.05
C MET A 57 -10.72 -9.18 13.68
N LYS A 58 -10.69 -9.64 14.94
CA LYS A 58 -11.85 -10.21 15.65
C LYS A 58 -12.98 -9.23 16.01
N ARG A 59 -12.77 -7.90 15.94
CA ARG A 59 -13.72 -6.88 16.44
C ARG A 59 -14.39 -6.03 15.36
N ALA A 60 -13.96 -6.13 14.10
CA ALA A 60 -14.55 -5.40 12.98
C ALA A 60 -15.28 -6.39 12.05
N ASP A 61 -16.15 -7.25 12.58
CA ASP A 61 -16.86 -8.31 11.83
C ASP A 61 -15.96 -9.21 10.94
N ASN A 62 -14.66 -9.31 11.24
CA ASN A 62 -13.62 -9.90 10.37
C ASN A 62 -13.48 -9.24 8.99
N LYS A 63 -13.87 -7.97 8.86
CA LYS A 63 -13.75 -7.14 7.65
C LYS A 63 -12.30 -6.86 7.23
N PHE A 64 -11.36 -6.94 8.18
CA PHE A 64 -9.94 -6.69 7.93
C PHE A 64 -9.03 -7.85 8.34
N TYR A 65 -7.89 -7.95 7.68
CA TYR A 65 -6.83 -8.91 7.95
C TYR A 65 -5.56 -8.18 8.33
N MET A 66 -4.94 -8.55 9.45
CA MET A 66 -3.74 -7.89 9.95
C MET A 66 -2.52 -8.77 9.76
N MET A 67 -1.44 -8.16 9.29
CA MET A 67 -0.14 -8.79 9.21
C MET A 67 1.03 -7.90 9.66
N SER A 68 2.17 -8.52 9.97
CA SER A 68 3.45 -7.87 10.20
C SER A 68 4.58 -8.77 9.71
N TYR A 69 5.67 -8.17 9.21
CA TYR A 69 6.87 -8.86 8.75
C TYR A 69 7.87 -9.19 9.87
N GLY A 70 7.44 -9.12 11.14
CA GLY A 70 8.27 -9.48 12.28
C GLY A 70 9.24 -8.39 12.68
N LYS A 71 10.27 -8.13 11.88
CA LYS A 71 11.35 -7.20 12.27
C LYS A 71 10.92 -5.73 12.31
N ALA A 72 10.06 -5.32 11.39
CA ALA A 72 9.57 -3.95 11.31
C ALA A 72 8.34 -3.74 12.21
N PRO A 73 8.29 -2.69 13.04
CA PRO A 73 7.12 -2.32 13.86
C PRO A 73 5.93 -1.77 13.07
N LEU A 74 5.86 -2.06 11.76
CA LEU A 74 4.75 -1.67 10.89
C LEU A 74 3.73 -2.80 10.80
N LEU A 75 2.46 -2.44 10.92
CA LEU A 75 1.32 -3.31 10.71
C LEU A 75 0.67 -2.98 9.39
N TRP A 76 0.33 -4.03 8.65
CA TRP A 76 -0.40 -3.95 7.40
C TRP A 76 -1.79 -4.53 7.65
N VAL A 77 -2.82 -3.70 7.50
CA VAL A 77 -4.22 -4.07 7.69
C VAL A 77 -4.91 -4.05 6.34
N SER A 78 -5.04 -5.21 5.72
CA SER A 78 -5.70 -5.39 4.42
C SER A 78 -7.21 -5.55 4.53
N ASN A 79 -7.90 -5.25 3.43
CA ASN A 79 -9.26 -5.75 3.21
C ASN A 79 -9.32 -7.28 3.38
N ASN A 80 -10.44 -7.80 3.89
CA ASN A 80 -10.64 -9.24 4.08
C ASN A 80 -11.95 -9.76 3.46
N ASP A 81 -12.69 -8.89 2.78
CA ASP A 81 -13.91 -9.21 2.03
C ASP A 81 -14.15 -8.21 0.88
N LYS A 82 -15.22 -8.45 0.12
CA LYS A 82 -15.65 -7.60 -1.00
C LYS A 82 -16.01 -6.18 -0.55
N GLU A 83 -16.68 -6.04 0.60
CA GLU A 83 -17.14 -4.74 1.10
C GLU A 83 -15.95 -3.82 1.39
N THR A 84 -14.96 -4.31 2.14
CA THR A 84 -13.74 -3.54 2.45
C THR A 84 -12.84 -3.35 1.24
N TYR A 85 -12.76 -4.32 0.35
CA TYR A 85 -12.07 -4.15 -0.93
C TYR A 85 -12.69 -3.01 -1.74
N ASP A 86 -14.02 -2.92 -1.80
CA ASP A 86 -14.71 -1.90 -2.58
C ASP A 86 -14.47 -0.48 -2.05
N ILE A 87 -14.22 -0.31 -0.74
CA ILE A 87 -13.83 0.99 -0.16
C ILE A 87 -12.49 1.46 -0.75
N PHE A 88 -11.47 0.61 -0.73
CA PHE A 88 -10.17 0.93 -1.33
C PHE A 88 -10.26 1.12 -2.84
N LYS A 89 -11.10 0.32 -3.52
CA LYS A 89 -11.30 0.42 -4.97
C LYS A 89 -11.94 1.75 -5.37
N ARG A 90 -12.96 2.20 -4.64
CA ARG A 90 -13.59 3.52 -4.85
C ARG A 90 -12.58 4.65 -4.70
N TYR A 91 -11.69 4.57 -3.71
CA TYR A 91 -10.62 5.54 -3.56
C TYR A 91 -9.71 5.54 -4.80
N LEU A 92 -9.20 4.39 -5.25
CA LEU A 92 -8.37 4.31 -6.46
C LEU A 92 -9.08 4.90 -7.69
N ASP A 93 -10.35 4.56 -7.88
CA ASP A 93 -11.15 5.03 -9.01
C ASP A 93 -11.35 6.55 -8.96
N SER A 94 -11.52 7.12 -7.76
CA SER A 94 -11.70 8.57 -7.56
C SER A 94 -10.46 9.39 -7.87
N LEU A 95 -9.27 8.79 -7.84
CA LEU A 95 -8.02 9.47 -8.19
C LEU A 95 -7.96 9.82 -9.68
N ASP A 96 -8.65 9.04 -10.52
CA ASP A 96 -8.66 9.21 -11.99
C ASP A 96 -7.23 9.31 -12.56
N ILE A 97 -6.34 8.43 -12.09
CA ILE A 97 -4.95 8.28 -12.55
C ILE A 97 -4.73 7.02 -13.41
N ILE A 98 -5.71 6.11 -13.44
CA ILE A 98 -5.57 4.78 -14.06
C ILE A 98 -5.29 4.88 -15.56
N ASN A 99 -5.93 5.82 -16.26
CA ASN A 99 -5.71 6.02 -17.69
C ASN A 99 -4.29 6.46 -18.03
N GLU A 100 -3.66 7.26 -17.17
CA GLU A 100 -2.25 7.66 -17.35
C GLU A 100 -1.30 6.53 -16.91
N ALA A 101 -1.64 5.81 -15.83
CA ALA A 101 -0.84 4.67 -15.38
C ALA A 101 -0.77 3.53 -16.42
N LYS A 102 -1.78 3.39 -17.28
CA LYS A 102 -1.81 2.44 -18.41
C LYS A 102 -0.66 2.63 -19.40
N GLU A 103 -0.08 3.83 -19.50
CA GLU A 103 1.09 4.08 -20.35
C GLU A 103 2.37 3.39 -19.83
N HIS A 104 2.31 2.80 -18.64
CA HIS A 104 3.46 2.21 -17.95
C HIS A 104 3.26 0.73 -17.55
N ILE A 105 2.14 0.12 -17.96
CA ILE A 105 1.80 -1.28 -17.66
C ILE A 105 1.42 -1.98 -18.95
N ASP A 106 1.86 -3.23 -19.15
CA ASP A 106 1.27 -4.09 -20.17
C ASP A 106 -0.11 -4.59 -19.69
N TYR A 107 -1.18 -4.18 -20.37
CA TYR A 107 -2.58 -4.56 -20.06
C TYR A 107 -3.35 -4.92 -21.35
N ASP A 108 -4.48 -5.63 -21.21
CA ASP A 108 -5.36 -6.01 -22.33
C ASP A 108 -6.65 -5.17 -22.35
N LYS A 109 -7.35 -5.07 -21.21
CA LYS A 109 -8.63 -4.35 -21.07
C LYS A 109 -8.51 -3.20 -20.08
N ASP A 110 -8.05 -3.49 -18.86
CA ASP A 110 -7.97 -2.49 -17.79
C ASP A 110 -6.86 -2.81 -16.77
N LEU A 111 -6.67 -1.91 -15.81
CA LEU A 111 -5.86 -2.20 -14.63
C LEU A 111 -6.73 -2.73 -13.49
N VAL A 112 -6.18 -3.64 -12.70
CA VAL A 112 -6.86 -4.28 -11.59
C VAL A 112 -6.22 -3.85 -10.28
N MET A 113 -7.03 -3.41 -9.32
CA MET A 113 -6.58 -3.31 -7.93
C MET A 113 -6.59 -4.71 -7.33
N TYR A 114 -5.46 -5.16 -6.78
CA TYR A 114 -5.38 -6.48 -6.19
C TYR A 114 -5.81 -6.46 -4.72
N SER A 115 -5.37 -5.46 -3.96
CA SER A 115 -5.64 -5.31 -2.53
C SER A 115 -5.36 -3.88 -2.07
N GLY A 116 -6.04 -3.45 -1.01
CA GLY A 116 -5.78 -2.21 -0.28
C GLY A 116 -5.40 -2.50 1.18
N PHE A 117 -4.65 -1.56 1.76
CA PHE A 117 -4.04 -1.68 3.08
C PHE A 117 -4.07 -0.35 3.81
N PHE A 118 -4.28 -0.40 5.13
CA PHE A 118 -3.76 0.61 6.04
C PHE A 118 -2.38 0.15 6.54
N VAL A 119 -1.37 1.02 6.44
CA VAL A 119 -0.04 0.78 6.99
C VAL A 119 0.13 1.66 8.23
N ILE A 120 0.26 1.02 9.40
CA ILE A 120 0.15 1.66 10.71
C ILE A 120 1.41 1.38 11.54
N GLY A 121 1.99 2.42 12.12
CA GLY A 121 3.10 2.29 13.08
C GLY A 121 3.28 3.54 13.93
N ASP A 122 3.97 3.44 15.06
CA ASP A 122 4.40 4.60 15.87
C ASP A 122 5.90 4.85 15.85
N HIS A 123 6.68 3.98 15.21
CA HIS A 123 8.11 4.14 14.97
C HIS A 123 8.57 3.26 13.81
N MET A 124 9.81 3.48 13.36
CA MET A 124 10.55 2.56 12.50
C MET A 124 12.05 2.74 12.83
N PRO A 125 12.67 1.87 13.64
CA PRO A 125 14.04 2.11 14.10
C PRO A 125 15.10 1.58 13.13
N ILE A 126 14.70 0.83 12.11
CA ILE A 126 15.60 0.14 11.18
C ILE A 126 15.44 0.69 9.76
N GLU A 127 16.53 0.69 9.03
CA GLU A 127 16.48 0.78 7.57
C GLU A 127 16.15 -0.60 6.99
N SER A 128 15.17 -0.63 6.09
CA SER A 128 14.74 -1.86 5.43
C SER A 128 14.55 -1.59 3.95
N TRP A 129 15.66 -1.45 3.22
CA TRP A 129 15.66 -1.30 1.77
C TRP A 129 15.10 -2.55 1.10
N HIS A 130 14.13 -2.37 0.21
CA HIS A 130 13.49 -3.45 -0.54
C HIS A 130 12.96 -2.95 -1.88
N VAL A 131 12.49 -3.90 -2.69
CA VAL A 131 11.63 -3.67 -3.85
C VAL A 131 10.34 -4.43 -3.59
N ASP A 132 9.20 -3.84 -3.98
CA ASP A 132 7.91 -4.54 -3.84
C ASP A 132 7.73 -5.60 -4.92
N TYR A 133 8.23 -5.34 -6.12
CA TYR A 133 8.10 -6.22 -7.27
C TYR A 133 9.44 -6.40 -8.00
N ASP A 134 9.69 -7.65 -8.40
CA ASP A 134 10.77 -7.99 -9.31
C ASP A 134 10.53 -7.35 -10.70
N GLN A 135 11.61 -7.13 -11.47
CA GLN A 135 11.50 -6.58 -12.83
C GLN A 135 10.54 -7.39 -13.72
N GLY A 136 9.71 -6.68 -14.48
CA GLY A 136 8.69 -7.23 -15.37
C GLY A 136 7.34 -7.52 -14.73
N ALA A 137 7.13 -7.19 -13.45
CA ALA A 137 5.88 -7.52 -12.75
C ALA A 137 4.63 -6.82 -13.30
N ASN A 138 4.78 -5.64 -13.94
CA ASN A 138 3.66 -4.87 -14.48
C ASN A 138 2.59 -4.52 -13.42
N ALA A 139 3.07 -4.14 -12.23
CA ALA A 139 2.26 -3.69 -11.11
C ALA A 139 2.94 -2.54 -10.37
N PHE A 140 2.12 -1.80 -9.63
CA PHE A 140 2.51 -0.67 -8.81
C PHE A 140 1.98 -0.84 -7.38
N THR A 141 2.76 -0.33 -6.45
CA THR A 141 2.28 0.04 -5.11
C THR A 141 2.01 1.53 -5.12
N LEU A 142 0.78 1.93 -4.81
CA LEU A 142 0.42 3.30 -4.46
C LEU A 142 0.51 3.45 -2.94
N ILE A 143 1.01 4.58 -2.47
CA ILE A 143 1.04 4.92 -1.05
C ILE A 143 0.83 6.42 -0.84
N THR A 144 -0.01 6.77 0.13
CA THR A 144 -0.30 8.15 0.52
C THR A 144 -0.58 8.25 2.02
N PRO A 145 -0.27 9.37 2.69
CA PRO A 145 -0.70 9.59 4.07
C PRO A 145 -2.23 9.63 4.20
N LEU A 146 -2.78 8.89 5.16
CA LEU A 146 -4.21 8.99 5.49
C LEU A 146 -4.52 10.31 6.22
N PHE A 147 -3.60 10.73 7.09
CA PHE A 147 -3.61 11.99 7.83
C PHE A 147 -2.29 12.71 7.63
N GLU A 148 -2.25 14.02 7.89
CA GLU A 148 -1.00 14.78 7.87
C GLU A 148 0.06 14.12 8.76
N LEU A 149 1.26 13.94 8.22
CA LEU A 149 2.35 13.29 8.95
C LEU A 149 3.01 14.28 9.91
N GLU A 150 3.38 13.81 11.09
CA GLU A 150 4.18 14.63 11.99
C GLU A 150 5.60 14.84 11.44
N LYS A 151 6.24 15.94 11.84
CA LYS A 151 7.59 16.31 11.37
C LYS A 151 8.63 15.21 11.61
N ASN A 152 8.46 14.40 12.66
CA ASN A 152 9.34 13.31 13.02
C ASN A 152 8.98 11.97 12.36
N HIS A 153 7.82 11.84 11.70
CA HIS A 153 7.46 10.62 10.98
C HIS A 153 8.37 10.40 9.76
N GLY A 154 8.64 9.13 9.47
CA GLY A 154 9.49 8.74 8.35
C GLY A 154 8.85 9.05 6.99
N MET A 155 9.65 9.62 6.10
CA MET A 155 9.29 9.84 4.70
C MET A 155 9.69 8.64 3.83
N LEU A 156 9.42 8.71 2.53
CA LEU A 156 9.89 7.71 1.57
C LEU A 156 11.34 8.03 1.19
N SER A 157 12.27 7.12 1.50
CA SER A 157 13.62 7.12 0.95
C SER A 157 13.68 6.19 -0.25
N TYR A 158 14.33 6.61 -1.33
CA TYR A 158 14.50 5.79 -2.54
C TYR A 158 15.90 5.91 -3.13
N LYS A 159 16.28 4.95 -3.96
CA LYS A 159 17.52 5.01 -4.76
C LYS A 159 17.20 5.56 -6.14
N ASP A 160 17.95 6.56 -6.58
CA ASP A 160 17.90 6.99 -7.98
C ASP A 160 18.69 6.03 -8.89
N LYS A 161 18.74 6.35 -10.19
CA LYS A 161 19.47 5.55 -11.19
C LYS A 161 20.99 5.46 -10.94
N PHE A 162 21.54 6.31 -10.09
CA PHE A 162 22.94 6.31 -9.68
C PHE A 162 23.14 5.68 -8.29
N MET A 163 22.11 5.03 -7.74
CA MET A 163 22.09 4.42 -6.40
C MET A 163 22.29 5.42 -5.26
N ILE A 164 22.05 6.71 -5.52
CA ILE A 164 22.10 7.78 -4.54
C ILE A 164 20.77 7.83 -3.79
N ASN A 165 20.83 8.01 -2.47
CA ASN A 165 19.64 8.18 -1.65
C ASN A 165 18.96 9.50 -1.99
N GLN A 166 17.69 9.40 -2.34
CA GLN A 166 16.78 10.51 -2.52
C GLN A 166 15.64 10.39 -1.52
N ARG A 167 14.94 11.51 -1.30
CA ARG A 167 13.83 11.59 -0.35
C ARG A 167 12.60 12.17 -1.04
N TYR A 168 11.48 11.48 -0.88
CA TYR A 168 10.17 11.98 -1.25
C TYR A 168 9.39 12.35 0.02
N SER A 169 9.13 13.64 0.19
CA SER A 169 8.38 14.18 1.33
C SER A 169 6.88 14.09 1.06
N TYR A 170 6.20 13.24 1.84
CA TYR A 170 4.74 13.10 1.75
C TYR A 170 4.02 14.41 2.06
N ARG A 171 2.87 14.62 1.42
CA ARG A 171 1.91 15.69 1.70
C ARG A 171 0.50 15.13 1.61
N SER A 172 -0.45 15.72 2.32
CA SER A 172 -1.86 15.28 2.29
C SER A 172 -2.53 15.42 0.92
N ASP A 173 -2.07 16.37 0.09
CA ASP A 173 -2.60 16.65 -1.25
C ASP A 173 -1.86 15.89 -2.37
N GLU A 174 -1.03 14.90 -2.01
CA GLU A 174 -0.24 14.13 -2.96
C GLU A 174 -0.23 12.64 -2.61
N GLY A 175 -0.18 11.81 -3.64
CA GLY A 175 0.19 10.41 -3.52
C GLY A 175 1.38 10.08 -4.40
N VAL A 176 2.01 8.95 -4.12
CA VAL A 176 3.06 8.37 -4.96
C VAL A 176 2.70 6.94 -5.28
N PHE A 177 3.01 6.49 -6.48
CA PHE A 177 2.99 5.08 -6.83
C PHE A 177 4.28 4.67 -7.54
N PHE A 178 4.75 3.47 -7.27
CA PHE A 178 6.03 2.97 -7.78
C PHE A 178 5.98 1.47 -8.04
N GLY A 179 6.67 1.06 -9.11
CA GLY A 179 6.53 -0.25 -9.72
C GLY A 179 7.74 -1.12 -9.47
N ASP A 180 7.94 -2.06 -10.39
CA ASP A 180 9.04 -3.00 -10.35
C ASP A 180 10.42 -2.33 -10.34
N GLY A 181 11.35 -2.95 -9.60
CA GLY A 181 12.73 -2.48 -9.49
C GLY A 181 12.92 -1.18 -8.70
N PHE A 182 11.85 -0.54 -8.20
CA PHE A 182 11.96 0.68 -7.41
C PHE A 182 12.45 0.39 -5.98
N GLN A 183 13.75 0.58 -5.75
CA GLN A 183 14.35 0.35 -4.44
C GLN A 183 14.04 1.49 -3.47
N HIS A 184 13.37 1.15 -2.38
CA HIS A 184 12.88 2.14 -1.42
C HIS A 184 12.80 1.61 0.01
N MET A 185 12.55 2.52 0.95
CA MET A 185 12.25 2.24 2.34
C MET A 185 11.44 3.37 2.97
N THR A 186 10.78 3.09 4.10
CA THR A 186 10.37 4.15 5.02
C THR A 186 11.61 4.61 5.80
N GLU A 187 11.89 5.91 5.82
CA GLU A 187 12.97 6.48 6.65
C GLU A 187 12.79 6.05 8.11
N PRO A 188 13.87 5.75 8.84
CA PRO A 188 13.76 5.52 10.26
C PRO A 188 13.16 6.72 11.00
N TYR A 189 12.25 6.47 11.94
CA TYR A 189 11.66 7.50 12.78
C TYR A 189 11.47 7.02 14.23
N PRO A 190 11.63 7.93 15.21
CA PRO A 190 11.51 7.58 16.61
C PRO A 190 10.07 7.27 16.98
N LYS A 191 9.90 6.66 18.16
CA LYS A 191 8.59 6.46 18.76
C LYS A 191 7.93 7.79 19.08
N GLY A 192 6.72 7.99 18.55
CA GLY A 192 5.87 9.14 18.82
C GLY A 192 4.57 8.77 19.53
N ASP A 193 3.87 9.80 20.00
CA ASP A 193 2.56 9.66 20.64
C ASP A 193 1.44 9.46 19.62
N THR A 194 1.66 9.88 18.37
CA THR A 194 0.73 9.67 17.26
C THR A 194 1.21 8.56 16.34
N LYS A 195 0.24 7.82 15.80
CA LYS A 195 0.49 6.76 14.83
C LYS A 195 0.65 7.39 13.44
N ARG A 196 1.67 6.97 12.72
CA ARG A 196 1.80 7.15 11.27
C ARG A 196 0.82 6.20 10.60
N VAL A 197 -0.11 6.73 9.82
CA VAL A 197 -1.13 5.95 9.12
C VAL A 197 -1.10 6.29 7.63
N MET A 198 -0.78 5.29 6.81
CA MET A 198 -0.78 5.42 5.36
C MET A 198 -1.87 4.54 4.76
N VAL A 199 -2.36 4.94 3.59
CA VAL A 199 -3.11 4.06 2.69
C VAL A 199 -2.12 3.52 1.67
N SER A 200 -2.13 2.21 1.45
CA SER A 200 -1.37 1.57 0.39
C SER A 200 -2.28 0.70 -0.46
N LEU A 201 -2.12 0.76 -1.78
CA LEU A 201 -2.88 -0.04 -2.74
C LEU A 201 -1.91 -0.75 -3.67
N THR A 202 -2.17 -2.02 -3.96
CA THR A 202 -1.47 -2.75 -5.01
C THR A 202 -2.39 -2.84 -6.23
N PHE A 203 -1.92 -2.41 -7.40
CA PHE A 203 -2.69 -2.48 -8.64
C PHE A 203 -1.77 -2.74 -9.83
N GLY A 204 -2.32 -3.23 -10.95
CA GLY A 204 -1.50 -3.52 -12.13
C GLY A 204 -2.26 -4.15 -13.27
N THR A 205 -1.50 -4.87 -14.09
CA THR A 205 -1.97 -5.62 -15.27
C THR A 205 -3.19 -6.51 -15.00
N ASP A 206 -4.03 -6.67 -16.02
CA ASP A 206 -5.09 -7.68 -16.05
C ASP A 206 -4.65 -9.01 -16.70
N LYS A 207 -3.37 -9.14 -17.09
CA LYS A 207 -2.85 -10.33 -17.76
C LYS A 207 -2.32 -11.35 -16.77
N LEU A 208 -2.95 -12.52 -16.74
CA LEU A 208 -2.54 -13.65 -15.90
C LEU A 208 -1.12 -14.16 -16.17
N LYS A 209 -0.56 -13.91 -17.35
CA LYS A 209 0.82 -14.31 -17.69
C LYS A 209 1.87 -13.74 -16.72
N TYR A 210 1.55 -12.67 -16.00
CA TYR A 210 2.43 -12.06 -15.00
C TYR A 210 2.24 -12.61 -13.57
N TRP A 211 1.26 -13.51 -13.37
CA TRP A 211 0.86 -13.95 -12.03
C TRP A 211 2.00 -14.57 -11.22
N ASP A 212 2.89 -15.37 -11.82
CA ASP A 212 3.98 -16.02 -11.10
C ASP A 212 4.94 -15.01 -10.42
N ILE A 213 5.15 -13.85 -11.05
CA ILE A 213 5.97 -12.77 -10.46
C ILE A 213 5.15 -12.01 -9.42
N LEU A 214 3.90 -11.67 -9.76
CA LEU A 214 2.98 -10.92 -8.91
C LEU A 214 2.65 -11.64 -7.59
N ALA A 215 2.49 -12.96 -7.62
CA ALA A 215 2.09 -13.79 -6.50
C ALA A 215 3.09 -13.77 -5.34
N LYS A 216 4.38 -13.51 -5.61
CA LYS A 216 5.42 -13.40 -4.58
C LYS A 216 5.11 -12.26 -3.60
N THR A 217 4.49 -11.19 -4.09
CA THR A 217 4.12 -10.01 -3.31
C THR A 217 2.66 -10.09 -2.89
N ILE A 218 1.74 -10.13 -3.85
CA ILE A 218 0.29 -10.02 -3.60
C ILE A 218 -0.25 -11.24 -2.84
N GLY A 219 0.23 -12.45 -3.18
CA GLY A 219 -0.31 -13.69 -2.65
C GLY A 219 -0.01 -13.95 -1.16
N THR A 220 0.91 -13.19 -0.56
CA THR A 220 1.35 -13.39 0.83
C THR A 220 0.89 -12.28 1.78
N GLN A 221 0.41 -11.16 1.22
CA GLN A 221 0.11 -9.94 1.97
C GLN A 221 -1.32 -9.82 2.47
N SER A 222 -2.25 -10.55 1.85
CA SER A 222 -3.67 -10.45 2.17
C SER A 222 -4.34 -11.80 2.07
N LYS A 223 -5.46 -11.96 2.78
CA LYS A 223 -6.31 -13.14 2.67
C LYS A 223 -7.38 -12.99 1.59
N TYR A 224 -7.84 -11.76 1.34
CA TYR A 224 -8.75 -11.42 0.25
C TYR A 224 -8.03 -10.52 -0.74
N PHE A 225 -7.93 -10.96 -2.00
CA PHE A 225 -7.40 -10.16 -3.10
C PHE A 225 -8.03 -10.58 -4.42
N ILE A 226 -7.90 -9.71 -5.41
CA ILE A 226 -8.32 -9.93 -6.79
C ILE A 226 -7.10 -10.31 -7.63
N LEU A 227 -7.26 -11.33 -8.47
CA LEU A 227 -6.27 -11.77 -9.44
C LEU A 227 -6.25 -10.85 -10.67
N PRO A 228 -5.18 -10.85 -11.49
CA PRO A 228 -5.15 -10.09 -12.74
C PRO A 228 -6.38 -10.31 -13.65
N CYS A 229 -6.94 -11.52 -13.68
CA CYS A 229 -8.17 -11.78 -14.45
C CYS A 229 -9.45 -11.14 -13.89
N GLY A 230 -9.38 -10.36 -12.81
CA GLY A 230 -10.51 -9.68 -12.18
C GLY A 230 -11.34 -10.55 -11.21
N HIS A 231 -10.98 -11.81 -11.03
CA HIS A 231 -11.67 -12.71 -10.11
C HIS A 231 -11.03 -12.72 -8.72
N GLN A 232 -11.82 -12.98 -7.69
CA GLN A 232 -11.31 -13.21 -6.34
C GLN A 232 -10.39 -14.45 -6.31
N ALA A 233 -9.28 -14.35 -5.59
CA ALA A 233 -8.41 -15.49 -5.36
C ALA A 233 -9.15 -16.63 -4.66
N GLY A 234 -8.88 -17.86 -5.09
CA GLY A 234 -9.55 -19.07 -4.59
C GLY A 234 -10.94 -19.34 -5.19
N THR A 235 -11.46 -18.49 -6.08
CA THR A 235 -12.75 -18.73 -6.75
C THR A 235 -12.66 -18.92 -8.26
N CYS A 236 -11.55 -18.53 -8.91
CA CYS A 236 -11.35 -18.67 -10.36
C CYS A 236 -10.48 -19.88 -10.71
N GLN A 237 -10.82 -20.52 -11.85
CA GLN A 237 -10.10 -21.67 -12.43
C GLN A 237 -9.03 -21.25 -13.45
N CYS A 238 -8.81 -19.96 -13.62
CA CYS A 238 -7.96 -19.37 -14.66
C CYS A 238 -6.46 -19.58 -14.42
N LEU A 239 -6.08 -20.10 -13.24
CA LEU A 239 -4.71 -20.45 -12.85
C LEU A 239 -4.43 -21.96 -12.92
N GLY A 240 -5.41 -22.76 -13.40
CA GLY A 240 -5.31 -24.21 -13.56
C GLY A 240 -4.92 -24.66 -14.95
#